data_AF-A0A3N7GHD8-F1
#
_entry.id   AF-A0A3N7GHD8-F1
#
_cell.length_a   1.000
_cell.length_b   1.000
_cell.length_c   1.000
_cell.angle_alpha   90.00
_cell.angle_beta   90.00
_cell.angle_gamma   90.00
#
_symmetry.space_group_name_H-M   'P 1'
#
loop_
_entity.id
_entity.type
_entity.pdbx_description
1 polymer ?
#
loop_
_entity_poly.entity_id
_entity_poly.type
_entity_poly.pdbx_seq_one_letter_code
_entity_poly.pdbx_strand_id
1 'polypeptide(L)'
;MLCAIGWRGSGYSPEFTENMNAIVLGRLRADPQTPVVFTVMADAICRPCPSRRGMGCAADDRIGRLDRRHAAALGIRSGQRMTWAEAQARATARLRPGDLGRICSGCQWLDLGMCQSALADLQRAEAGRGIFPPDQPAARDGHDDAPAAKAALRGLRDRCADAKSAP
;
A
#
# COMPACT_ATOMS: atom_id res chain seq x y z
N MET A 1 -9.23 -2.59 -2.04
CA MET A 1 -8.48 -2.51 -3.31
C MET A 1 -7.86 -3.84 -3.74
N LEU A 2 -6.86 -4.39 -3.03
CA LEU A 2 -6.16 -5.61 -3.46
C LEU A 2 -7.08 -6.82 -3.60
N CYS A 3 -8.09 -6.96 -2.74
CA CYS A 3 -9.10 -8.01 -2.85
C CYS A 3 -9.91 -7.94 -4.16
N ALA A 4 -10.12 -6.73 -4.72
CA ALA A 4 -10.80 -6.57 -6.00
C ALA A 4 -9.90 -6.96 -7.18
N ILE A 5 -8.59 -6.71 -7.10
CA ILE A 5 -7.62 -7.22 -8.08
C ILE A 5 -7.64 -8.76 -8.05
N GLY A 6 -7.53 -9.35 -6.86
CA GLY A 6 -7.51 -10.79 -6.64
C GLY A 6 -8.85 -11.51 -6.82
N TRP A 7 -9.95 -10.83 -7.11
CA TRP A 7 -11.28 -11.44 -7.13
C TRP A 7 -11.42 -12.51 -8.23
N ARG A 8 -11.89 -13.70 -7.84
CA ARG A 8 -12.11 -14.86 -8.71
C ARG A 8 -13.54 -15.42 -8.64
N GLY A 9 -14.48 -14.71 -8.02
CA GLY A 9 -15.90 -15.09 -8.01
C GLY A 9 -16.31 -16.09 -6.91
N SER A 10 -15.49 -16.31 -5.89
CA SER A 10 -15.71 -17.34 -4.86
C SER A 10 -15.21 -16.92 -3.47
N GLY A 11 -15.70 -17.62 -2.44
CA GLY A 11 -15.23 -17.50 -1.06
C GLY A 11 -16.14 -16.74 -0.08
N TYR A 12 -17.31 -16.26 -0.50
CA TYR A 12 -18.18 -15.48 0.38
C TYR A 12 -19.64 -15.96 0.31
N SER A 13 -20.52 -15.38 1.14
CA SER A 13 -21.96 -15.65 1.02
C SER A 13 -22.46 -15.36 -0.40
N PRO A 14 -23.57 -15.98 -0.84
CA PRO A 14 -24.12 -15.72 -2.17
C PRO A 14 -24.35 -14.22 -2.43
N GLU A 15 -24.96 -13.50 -1.51
CA GLU A 15 -25.25 -12.06 -1.68
C GLU A 15 -23.97 -11.22 -1.74
N PHE A 16 -22.95 -11.57 -0.95
CA PHE A 16 -21.67 -10.87 -0.99
C PHE A 16 -20.93 -11.14 -2.30
N THR A 17 -20.97 -12.39 -2.77
CA THR A 17 -20.38 -12.80 -4.05
C THR A 17 -21.06 -12.08 -5.22
N GLU A 18 -22.38 -11.97 -5.22
CA GLU A 18 -23.14 -11.23 -6.22
C GLU A 18 -22.77 -9.73 -6.22
N ASN A 19 -22.74 -9.09 -5.05
CA ASN A 19 -22.33 -7.69 -4.93
C ASN A 19 -20.88 -7.47 -5.39
N MET A 20 -19.96 -8.37 -5.03
CA MET A 20 -18.57 -8.34 -5.49
C MET A 20 -18.47 -8.53 -7.00
N ASN A 21 -19.25 -9.43 -7.60
CA ASN A 21 -19.29 -9.59 -9.06
C ASN A 21 -19.80 -8.33 -9.76
N ALA A 22 -20.90 -7.74 -9.27
CA ALA A 22 -21.45 -6.51 -9.81
C ALA A 22 -20.44 -5.35 -9.76
N ILE A 23 -19.73 -5.19 -8.63
CA ILE A 23 -18.72 -4.12 -8.47
C ILE A 23 -17.46 -4.43 -9.29
N VAL A 24 -16.85 -5.60 -9.11
CA VAL A 24 -15.53 -5.90 -9.68
C VAL A 24 -15.64 -6.21 -11.17
N LEU A 25 -16.51 -7.14 -11.56
CA LEU A 25 -16.64 -7.56 -12.96
C LEU A 25 -17.47 -6.53 -13.75
N GLY A 26 -18.62 -6.12 -13.19
CA GLY A 26 -19.57 -5.26 -13.88
C GLY A 26 -19.18 -3.77 -13.93
N ARG A 27 -18.23 -3.31 -13.11
CA ARG A 27 -17.81 -1.90 -13.10
C ARG A 27 -16.30 -1.74 -13.23
N LEU A 28 -15.54 -2.18 -12.22
CA LEU A 28 -14.11 -1.90 -12.16
C LEU A 28 -13.34 -2.51 -13.35
N ARG A 29 -13.63 -3.78 -13.71
CA ARG A 29 -12.98 -4.45 -14.84
C ARG A 29 -13.63 -4.12 -16.20
N ALA A 30 -14.91 -3.76 -16.20
CA ALA A 30 -15.62 -3.35 -17.41
C ALA A 30 -15.14 -1.99 -17.93
N ASP A 31 -14.88 -1.04 -17.02
CA ASP A 31 -14.35 0.28 -17.34
C ASP A 31 -13.24 0.70 -16.36
N PRO A 32 -11.96 0.58 -16.75
CA PRO A 32 -10.83 1.02 -15.95
C PRO A 32 -10.81 2.52 -15.63
N GLN A 33 -11.55 3.35 -16.37
CA GLN A 33 -11.69 4.79 -16.06
C GLN A 33 -12.72 5.05 -14.95
N THR A 34 -13.39 4.01 -14.44
CA THR A 34 -14.31 4.12 -13.29
C THR A 34 -13.63 4.84 -12.13
N PRO A 35 -14.17 5.99 -11.67
CA PRO A 35 -13.64 6.71 -10.53
C PRO A 35 -13.94 5.95 -9.23
N VAL A 36 -12.94 5.80 -8.39
CA VAL A 36 -13.03 5.17 -7.06
C VAL A 36 -12.65 6.17 -5.97
N VAL A 37 -13.27 6.02 -4.79
CA VAL A 37 -12.92 6.75 -3.58
C VAL A 37 -12.55 5.74 -2.52
N PHE A 38 -11.37 5.90 -1.91
CA PHE A 38 -10.90 5.00 -0.87
C PHE A 38 -11.39 5.44 0.50
N THR A 39 -11.73 4.47 1.35
CA THR A 39 -12.18 4.70 2.72
C THR A 39 -11.62 3.64 3.64
N VAL A 40 -11.47 3.98 4.92
CA VAL A 40 -11.14 3.04 6.01
C VAL A 40 -12.40 2.51 6.71
N MET A 41 -13.57 2.98 6.30
CA MET A 41 -14.88 2.55 6.79
C MET A 41 -15.49 1.52 5.84
N ALA A 42 -16.55 0.84 6.27
CA ALA A 42 -17.35 -0.05 5.43
C ALA A 42 -17.79 0.66 4.14
N ASP A 43 -17.53 0.04 3.00
CA ASP A 43 -17.71 0.61 1.66
C ASP A 43 -18.84 -0.08 0.87
N ALA A 44 -18.87 0.14 -0.45
CA ALA A 44 -19.85 -0.48 -1.34
C ALA A 44 -19.73 -2.02 -1.39
N ILE A 45 -18.53 -2.58 -1.20
CA ILE A 45 -18.31 -4.03 -1.13
C ILE A 45 -18.95 -4.59 0.15
N CYS A 46 -18.85 -3.86 1.26
CA CYS A 46 -19.41 -4.29 2.55
C CYS A 46 -20.95 -4.31 2.59
N ARG A 47 -21.66 -3.80 1.58
CA ARG A 47 -23.11 -3.56 1.64
C ARG A 47 -23.95 -4.77 2.10
N PRO A 48 -23.80 -5.98 1.53
CA PRO A 48 -24.54 -7.17 1.95
C PRO A 48 -23.85 -7.97 3.08
N CYS A 49 -22.74 -7.48 3.64
CA CYS A 49 -21.99 -8.25 4.62
C CYS A 49 -22.79 -8.40 5.93
N PRO A 50 -23.06 -9.63 6.40
CA PRO A 50 -23.82 -9.83 7.65
C PRO A 50 -23.07 -9.33 8.89
N SER A 51 -21.75 -9.16 8.78
CA SER A 51 -20.93 -8.58 9.86
C SER A 51 -20.93 -7.05 9.88
N ARG A 52 -21.50 -6.36 8.88
CA ARG A 52 -21.50 -4.89 8.81
C ARG A 52 -22.33 -4.28 9.94
N ARG A 53 -21.81 -3.22 10.56
CA ARG A 53 -22.46 -2.42 11.62
C ARG A 53 -22.32 -0.94 11.28
N GLY A 54 -23.31 -0.38 10.59
CA GLY A 54 -23.25 1.01 10.12
C GLY A 54 -22.03 1.24 9.21
N MET A 55 -21.09 2.06 9.69
CA MET A 55 -19.83 2.35 9.00
C MET A 55 -18.68 1.38 9.37
N GLY A 56 -18.86 0.46 10.31
CA GLY A 56 -17.85 -0.55 10.71
C GLY A 56 -18.33 -1.99 10.52
N CYS A 57 -17.67 -2.95 11.17
CA CYS A 57 -18.10 -4.36 11.16
C CYS A 57 -17.78 -5.12 12.47
N ALA A 58 -18.31 -6.33 12.67
CA ALA A 58 -17.97 -7.19 13.83
C ALA A 58 -16.50 -7.58 13.86
N ALA A 59 -15.86 -7.66 12.69
CA ALA A 59 -14.48 -8.09 12.52
C ALA A 59 -13.54 -6.89 12.35
N ASP A 60 -13.92 -5.70 12.85
CA ASP A 60 -13.27 -4.42 12.57
C ASP A 60 -11.78 -4.44 12.88
N ASP A 61 -11.40 -5.10 13.97
CA ASP A 61 -10.00 -5.24 14.38
C ASP A 61 -9.17 -5.98 13.35
N ARG A 62 -9.66 -7.12 12.84
CA ARG A 62 -8.94 -7.94 11.85
C ARG A 62 -8.93 -7.26 10.49
N ILE A 63 -10.09 -6.83 10.01
CA ILE A 63 -10.25 -6.21 8.70
C ILE A 63 -9.55 -4.86 8.66
N GLY A 64 -9.70 -4.03 9.69
CA GLY A 64 -9.01 -2.74 9.80
C GLY A 64 -7.49 -2.87 9.85
N ARG A 65 -6.93 -3.88 10.54
CA ARG A 65 -5.48 -4.16 10.47
C ARG A 65 -5.02 -4.56 9.08
N LEU A 66 -5.83 -5.33 8.35
CA LEU A 66 -5.55 -5.72 6.98
C LEU A 66 -5.60 -4.52 6.04
N ASP A 67 -6.65 -3.70 6.13
CA ASP A 67 -6.82 -2.51 5.30
C ASP A 67 -5.78 -1.43 5.57
N ARG A 68 -5.35 -1.24 6.83
CA ARG A 68 -4.22 -0.35 7.14
C ARG A 68 -2.92 -0.81 6.47
N ARG A 69 -2.64 -2.11 6.44
CA ARG A 69 -1.47 -2.65 5.73
C ARG A 69 -1.58 -2.46 4.22
N HIS A 70 -2.76 -2.66 3.64
CA HIS A 70 -3.03 -2.36 2.24
C HIS A 70 -2.78 -0.88 1.93
N ALA A 71 -3.40 0.02 2.69
CA ALA A 71 -3.29 1.46 2.52
C ALA A 71 -1.83 1.94 2.62
N ALA A 72 -1.08 1.46 3.63
CA ALA A 72 0.32 1.79 3.81
C ALA A 72 1.20 1.31 2.65
N ALA A 73 1.05 0.06 2.23
CA ALA A 73 1.84 -0.50 1.13
C ALA A 73 1.57 0.22 -0.21
N LEU A 74 0.33 0.67 -0.40
CA LEU A 74 -0.10 1.35 -1.62
C LEU A 74 0.06 2.87 -1.56
N GLY A 75 0.38 3.47 -0.41
CA GLY A 75 0.38 4.92 -0.24
C GLY A 75 -0.99 5.55 -0.52
N ILE A 76 -2.08 4.88 -0.10
CA ILE A 76 -3.46 5.35 -0.29
C ILE A 76 -4.00 5.91 1.02
N ARG A 77 -4.71 7.04 0.94
CA ARG A 77 -5.37 7.68 2.10
C ARG A 77 -6.89 7.63 1.97
N SER A 78 -7.58 7.63 3.10
CA SER A 78 -9.04 7.78 3.13
C SER A 78 -9.45 9.11 2.46
N GLY A 79 -10.52 9.08 1.68
CA GLY A 79 -10.99 10.21 0.87
C GLY A 79 -10.24 10.41 -0.46
N GLN A 80 -9.13 9.71 -0.69
CA GLN A 80 -8.40 9.83 -1.96
C GLN A 80 -9.25 9.31 -3.12
N ARG A 81 -9.23 10.03 -4.24
CA ARG A 81 -9.95 9.69 -5.48
C ARG A 81 -8.94 9.45 -6.60
N MET A 82 -9.21 8.44 -7.42
CA MET A 82 -8.49 8.16 -8.67
C MET A 82 -9.34 7.21 -9.52
N THR A 83 -8.98 6.99 -10.77
CA THR A 83 -9.56 5.94 -11.62
C THR A 83 -9.12 4.56 -11.15
N TRP A 84 -9.88 3.53 -11.50
CA TRP A 84 -9.47 2.16 -11.23
C TRP A 84 -8.17 1.76 -11.94
N ALA A 85 -7.89 2.33 -13.12
CA ALA A 85 -6.63 2.18 -13.84
C ALA A 85 -5.44 2.74 -13.04
N GLU A 86 -5.56 3.96 -12.49
CA GLU A 86 -4.51 4.54 -11.64
C GLU A 86 -4.29 3.73 -10.35
N ALA A 87 -5.36 3.17 -9.78
CA ALA A 87 -5.26 2.30 -8.62
C ALA A 87 -4.51 0.99 -8.94
N GLN A 88 -4.76 0.39 -10.11
CA GLN A 88 -4.06 -0.79 -10.60
C GLN A 88 -2.58 -0.49 -10.87
N ALA A 89 -2.28 0.58 -11.61
CA ALA A 89 -0.92 1.02 -11.90
C ALA A 89 -0.12 1.29 -10.62
N ARG A 90 -0.78 1.83 -9.58
CA ARG A 90 -0.15 2.01 -8.27
C ARG A 90 0.17 0.68 -7.59
N ALA A 91 -0.72 -0.31 -7.69
CA ALA A 91 -0.48 -1.64 -7.15
C ALA A 91 0.69 -2.33 -7.86
N THR A 92 0.72 -2.30 -9.19
CA THR A 92 1.76 -2.94 -10.00
C THR A 92 3.12 -2.28 -9.84
N ALA A 93 3.17 -0.96 -9.69
CA ALA A 93 4.41 -0.21 -9.50
C ALA A 93 5.00 -0.39 -8.08
N ARG A 94 4.17 -0.51 -7.04
CA ARG A 94 4.64 -0.50 -5.64
C ARG A 94 4.81 -1.89 -5.04
N LEU A 95 4.13 -2.91 -5.58
CA LEU A 95 4.06 -4.23 -4.94
C LEU A 95 4.64 -5.31 -5.84
N ARG A 96 5.34 -6.26 -5.22
CA ARG A 96 5.68 -7.56 -5.81
C ARG A 96 4.66 -8.60 -5.32
N PRO A 97 4.36 -9.65 -6.12
CA PRO A 97 3.49 -10.74 -5.67
C PRO A 97 3.90 -11.34 -4.32
N GLY A 98 5.21 -11.44 -4.04
CA GLY A 98 5.74 -11.91 -2.76
C GLY A 98 5.39 -11.04 -1.55
N ASP A 99 5.16 -9.74 -1.73
CA ASP A 99 4.83 -8.81 -0.64
C ASP A 99 3.48 -9.15 0.00
N LEU A 100 2.58 -9.78 -0.76
CA LEU A 100 1.25 -10.16 -0.28
C LEU A 100 1.31 -11.17 0.87
N GLY A 101 2.39 -11.96 1.00
CA GLY A 101 2.59 -12.85 2.15
C GLY A 101 2.58 -12.08 3.47
N ARG A 102 3.27 -10.94 3.52
CA ARG A 102 3.33 -10.07 4.70
C ARG A 102 2.11 -9.15 4.79
N ILE A 103 1.74 -8.52 3.68
CA ILE A 103 0.66 -7.53 3.62
C ILE A 103 -0.69 -8.17 3.98
N CYS A 104 -0.95 -9.38 3.45
CA CYS A 104 -2.20 -10.10 3.64
C CYS A 104 -2.13 -11.16 4.75
N SER A 105 -1.07 -11.19 5.57
CA SER A 105 -0.95 -12.16 6.67
C SER A 105 -2.20 -12.15 7.55
N GLY A 106 -2.75 -13.35 7.83
CA GLY A 106 -4.02 -13.54 8.53
C GLY A 106 -5.28 -13.43 7.65
N CYS A 107 -5.14 -13.25 6.34
CA CYS A 107 -6.24 -13.38 5.38
C CYS A 107 -6.48 -14.86 5.03
N GLN A 108 -7.73 -15.30 5.07
CA GLN A 108 -8.10 -16.71 4.81
C GLN A 108 -7.86 -17.16 3.35
N TRP A 109 -7.68 -16.21 2.43
CA TRP A 109 -7.48 -16.48 1.00
C TRP A 109 -6.01 -16.49 0.58
N LEU A 110 -5.10 -16.11 1.50
CA LEU A 110 -3.69 -15.95 1.16
C LEU A 110 -3.05 -17.27 0.70
N ASP A 111 -3.40 -18.36 1.37
CA ASP A 111 -2.82 -19.70 1.13
C ASP A 111 -3.28 -20.31 -0.19
N LEU A 112 -4.34 -19.77 -0.80
CA LEU A 112 -4.79 -20.19 -2.13
C LEU A 112 -3.94 -19.60 -3.26
N GLY A 113 -3.03 -18.66 -2.97
CA GLY A 113 -2.14 -18.02 -3.94
C GLY A 113 -2.84 -17.13 -4.99
N MET A 114 -4.17 -17.02 -4.95
CA MET A 114 -4.97 -16.34 -5.97
C MET A 114 -4.64 -14.85 -6.11
N CYS A 115 -4.29 -14.20 -4.99
CA CYS A 115 -3.96 -12.78 -4.96
C CYS A 115 -2.59 -12.51 -5.58
N GLN A 116 -1.60 -13.36 -5.29
CA GLN A 116 -0.25 -13.29 -5.85
C GLN A 116 -0.29 -13.48 -7.37
N SER A 117 -1.00 -14.51 -7.82
CA SER A 117 -1.18 -14.78 -9.25
C SER A 117 -1.90 -13.62 -9.95
N ALA A 118 -2.97 -13.07 -9.35
CA ALA A 118 -3.69 -11.95 -9.95
C ALA A 118 -2.84 -10.68 -10.09
N LEU A 119 -1.98 -10.38 -9.11
CA LEU A 119 -1.06 -9.23 -9.21
C LEU A 119 0.00 -9.47 -10.30
N ALA A 120 0.55 -10.69 -10.39
CA ALA A 120 1.49 -11.06 -11.44
C ALA A 120 0.87 -11.00 -12.85
N ASP A 121 -0.37 -11.46 -12.99
CA ASP A 121 -1.15 -11.37 -14.23
C ASP A 121 -1.34 -9.91 -14.64
N LEU A 122 -1.69 -9.04 -13.70
CA LEU A 122 -1.87 -7.61 -13.94
C LEU A 122 -0.55 -6.94 -14.39
N GLN A 123 0.57 -7.24 -13.73
CA GLN A 123 1.88 -6.72 -14.11
C GLN A 123 2.30 -7.15 -15.52
N ARG A 124 2.04 -8.40 -15.89
CA ARG A 124 2.29 -8.91 -17.24
C ARG A 124 1.41 -8.21 -18.28
N ALA A 125 0.13 -8.00 -17.95
CA ALA A 125 -0.81 -7.31 -18.84
C ALA A 125 -0.41 -5.85 -19.07
N GLU A 126 0.11 -5.15 -18.06
CA GLU A 126 0.61 -3.77 -18.21
C GLU A 126 1.92 -3.72 -19.01
N ALA A 127 2.87 -4.62 -18.74
CA ALA A 127 4.10 -4.72 -19.51
C ALA A 127 3.85 -4.99 -21.01
N GLY A 128 2.84 -5.82 -21.33
CA GLY A 128 2.42 -6.10 -22.71
C GLY A 128 1.67 -4.96 -23.41
N ARG A 129 1.18 -3.95 -22.66
CA ARG A 129 0.46 -2.78 -23.22
C ARG A 129 1.37 -1.64 -23.62
N GLY A 130 2.69 -1.73 -23.42
CA GLY A 130 3.65 -0.73 -23.88
C GLY A 130 3.47 0.66 -23.24
N ILE A 131 2.90 0.72 -22.03
CA ILE A 131 2.78 1.97 -21.28
C ILE A 131 3.82 1.95 -20.16
N PHE A 132 4.99 2.55 -20.41
CA PHE A 132 5.98 2.83 -19.40
C PHE A 132 5.96 4.34 -19.09
N PRO A 133 5.62 4.75 -17.86
CA PRO A 133 6.12 6.00 -17.29
C PRO A 133 6.81 5.77 -15.93
N PRO A 134 7.63 6.74 -15.47
CA PRO A 134 9.01 6.48 -15.10
C PRO A 134 9.18 5.97 -13.67
N ASP A 135 10.36 5.38 -13.46
CA ASP A 135 11.06 5.36 -12.16
C ASP A 135 10.73 6.63 -11.36
N GLN A 136 9.99 6.45 -10.27
CA GLN A 136 10.00 7.42 -9.17
C GLN A 136 10.82 6.76 -8.07
N PRO A 137 12.03 7.25 -7.75
CA PRO A 137 12.69 6.81 -6.55
C PRO A 137 11.78 7.11 -5.37
N ALA A 138 11.59 6.13 -4.49
CA ALA A 138 10.88 6.31 -3.24
C ALA A 138 11.37 7.60 -2.59
N ALA A 139 10.45 8.53 -2.31
CA ALA A 139 10.74 9.71 -1.53
C ALA A 139 11.43 9.25 -0.25
N ARG A 140 12.74 9.47 -0.18
CA ARG A 140 13.47 9.48 1.08
C ARG A 140 13.06 10.82 1.67
N ASP A 141 12.18 10.78 2.66
CA ASP A 141 11.88 11.95 3.48
C ASP A 141 13.19 12.40 4.12
N GLY A 142 13.82 13.38 3.48
CA GLY A 142 14.91 14.17 4.03
C GLY A 142 14.31 15.09 5.06
N HIS A 143 14.37 14.67 6.32
CA HIS A 143 14.23 15.57 7.45
C HIS A 143 15.62 16.16 7.73
N ASP A 144 15.95 17.24 7.02
CA ASP A 144 16.95 18.20 7.47
C ASP A 144 16.20 19.45 7.92
N ASP A 145 16.25 19.73 9.22
CA ASP A 145 16.28 21.10 9.76
C ASP A 145 16.70 21.05 11.25
N ALA A 146 17.98 21.32 11.51
CA ALA A 146 18.41 22.30 12.50
C ALA A 146 19.95 22.52 12.47
N PRO A 147 20.44 23.77 12.43
CA PRO A 147 21.86 24.10 12.34
C PRO A 147 22.52 24.37 13.70
N ALA A 148 23.86 24.46 13.67
CA ALA A 148 24.79 25.13 14.59
C ALA A 148 25.74 24.21 15.39
N ALA A 149 26.97 24.06 14.88
CA ALA A 149 28.22 24.08 15.68
C ALA A 149 29.44 23.97 14.74
N LYS A 150 29.79 25.05 14.04
CA LYS A 150 31.14 25.23 13.48
C LYS A 150 31.74 26.51 14.05
N ALA A 151 32.32 26.40 15.23
CA ALA A 151 33.23 27.39 15.80
C ALA A 151 34.10 26.73 16.88
N ALA A 152 35.19 26.07 16.48
CA ALA A 152 36.34 25.80 17.35
C ALA A 152 37.52 25.18 16.58
N LEU A 153 38.03 25.83 15.54
CA LEU A 153 39.36 25.49 14.99
C LEU A 153 40.05 26.76 14.46
N ARG A 154 40.36 27.68 15.38
CA ARG A 154 41.44 28.65 15.19
C ARG A 154 41.78 29.31 16.52
N GLY A 155 42.84 28.83 17.16
CA GLY A 155 43.38 29.46 18.37
C GLY A 155 44.38 28.57 19.06
N LEU A 156 45.65 28.96 18.95
CA LEU A 156 46.78 28.59 19.80
C LEU A 156 47.40 27.20 19.55
N ARG A 157 48.19 26.99 18.48
CA ARG A 157 49.66 27.20 18.49
C ARG A 157 50.18 28.08 19.65
N ASP A 158 51.17 27.54 20.35
CA ASP A 158 51.94 28.15 21.44
C ASP A 158 51.40 27.82 22.83
N ARG A 159 51.89 26.70 23.39
CA ARG A 159 52.63 26.66 24.66
C ARG A 159 53.02 25.22 25.04
N CYS A 160 54.31 25.06 25.34
CA CYS A 160 54.96 23.95 26.04
C CYS A 160 55.08 22.61 25.24
N ALA A 161 56.20 22.16 24.63
CA ALA A 161 57.60 22.54 24.69
C ALA A 161 58.06 22.99 26.08
N ASP A 162 58.00 22.08 27.06
CA ASP A 162 58.98 21.94 28.15
C ASP A 162 58.41 21.08 29.28
N ALA A 163 58.94 19.86 29.41
CA ALA A 163 59.03 18.99 30.59
C ALA A 163 59.48 17.61 30.08
N LYS A 164 60.72 17.40 29.64
CA LYS A 164 61.92 17.22 30.47
C LYS A 164 61.64 16.43 31.77
N SER A 165 62.01 15.16 31.71
CA SER A 165 62.91 14.49 32.66
C SER A 165 62.60 14.55 34.16
N ALA A 166 62.20 13.38 34.69
CA ALA A 166 62.68 12.76 35.95
C ALA A 166 62.30 13.47 37.28
N PRO A 167 62.37 12.80 38.45
CA PRO A 167 62.94 11.48 38.78
C PRO A 167 61.98 10.28 38.69
#